data_AF-A0A0G0X1L1-F1
#
_entry.id   AF-A0A0G0X1L1-F1
#
_cell.length_a   1.000
_cell.length_b   1.000
_cell.length_c   1.000
_cell.angle_alpha   90.00
_cell.angle_beta   90.00
_cell.angle_gamma   90.00
#
_symmetry.space_group_name_H-M   'P 1'
#
loop_
_entity.id
_entity.type
_entity.pdbx_description
1 polymer ?
#
loop_
_entity_poly.entity_id
_entity_poly.type
_entity_poly.pdbx_seq_one_letter_code
_entity_poly.pdbx_strand_id
1 'polypeptide(L)'
;MRVRAKRKDGEHLSALLKRFSTRVQKSGVLIDTRKRRYQTKPVNDMRRHTNKMYALRLKEFIDLKMKEGWSFEKSYQMGRRYIQELKYKGQ
;
A
#
# COMPACT_ATOMS: atom_id res chain seq x y z
N MET A 1 7.52 12.14 -14.93
CA MET A 1 8.33 11.24 -14.07
C MET A 1 9.12 10.27 -14.95
N ARG A 2 10.43 10.50 -15.13
CA ARG A 2 11.31 9.69 -15.98
C ARG A 2 12.11 8.78 -15.04
N VAL A 3 11.62 7.58 -14.77
CA VAL A 3 12.36 6.62 -13.92
C VAL A 3 13.65 6.25 -14.64
N ARG A 4 14.77 6.83 -14.20
CA ARG A 4 16.11 6.62 -14.77
C ARG A 4 17.03 6.20 -13.65
N ALA A 5 17.89 5.21 -13.85
CA ALA A 5 18.96 4.89 -12.92
C ALA A 5 20.27 4.81 -13.72
N LYS A 6 21.30 5.55 -13.28
CA LYS A 6 22.65 5.42 -13.82
C LYS A 6 23.44 4.46 -12.93
N ARG A 7 24.31 3.66 -13.56
CA ARG A 7 25.28 2.81 -12.88
C ARG A 7 26.25 3.69 -12.10
N LYS A 8 26.53 3.32 -10.86
CA LYS A 8 27.61 3.92 -10.06
C LYS A 8 28.91 3.15 -10.29
N ASP A 9 30.04 3.81 -10.07
CA ASP A 9 31.35 3.16 -10.20
C ASP A 9 31.49 2.03 -9.18
N GLY A 10 32.01 0.88 -9.62
CA GLY A 10 32.10 -0.35 -8.81
C GLY A 10 30.76 -1.04 -8.52
N GLU A 11 29.62 -0.54 -9.02
CA GLU A 11 28.32 -1.16 -8.77
C GLU A 11 28.15 -2.45 -9.60
N HIS A 12 27.82 -3.55 -8.91
CA HIS A 12 27.39 -4.79 -9.57
C HIS A 12 26.03 -4.59 -10.26
N LEU A 13 25.83 -5.22 -11.42
CA LEU A 13 24.63 -5.03 -12.24
C LEU A 13 23.32 -5.31 -11.47
N SER A 14 23.31 -6.33 -10.61
CA SER A 14 22.13 -6.66 -9.79
C SER A 14 21.72 -5.53 -8.83
N ALA A 15 22.68 -4.79 -8.28
CA ALA A 15 22.41 -3.65 -7.40
C ALA A 15 21.77 -2.48 -8.16
N LEU A 16 22.25 -2.22 -9.40
CA LEU A 16 21.65 -1.24 -10.29
C LEU A 16 20.19 -1.61 -10.62
N LEU A 17 19.94 -2.88 -10.98
CA LEU A 17 18.60 -3.38 -11.29
C LEU A 17 17.67 -3.28 -10.07
N LYS A 18 18.14 -3.61 -8.87
CA LYS A 18 17.36 -3.47 -7.61
C LYS A 18 16.97 -2.01 -7.35
N ARG A 19 17.90 -1.07 -7.55
CA ARG A 19 17.62 0.38 -7.42
C ARG A 19 16.62 0.86 -8.47
N PHE A 20 16.79 0.44 -9.71
CA PHE A 20 15.87 0.78 -10.79
C PHE A 20 14.46 0.25 -10.49
N SER A 21 14.35 -1.02 -10.13
CA SER A 21 13.07 -1.66 -9.77
C SER A 21 12.39 -0.96 -8.60
N THR A 22 13.12 -0.67 -7.52
CA THR A 22 12.61 0.12 -6.38
C THR A 22 12.08 1.49 -6.82
N ARG A 23 12.79 2.17 -7.73
CA ARG A 23 12.37 3.49 -8.25
C ARG A 23 11.12 3.38 -9.11
N VAL A 24 11.00 2.34 -9.95
CA VAL A 24 9.79 2.06 -10.75
C VAL A 24 8.61 1.78 -9.82
N GLN A 25 8.78 0.95 -8.80
CA GLN A 25 7.71 0.63 -7.84
C GLN A 25 7.25 1.86 -7.07
N LYS A 26 8.19 2.66 -6.53
CA LYS A 26 7.88 3.92 -5.82
C LYS A 26 7.21 4.96 -6.74
N SER A 27 7.50 4.93 -8.03
CA SER A 27 6.90 5.87 -8.99
C SER A 27 5.41 5.65 -9.23
N GLY A 28 4.89 4.46 -8.95
CA GLY A 28 3.49 4.13 -9.22
C GLY A 28 3.14 3.98 -10.70
N VAL A 29 4.08 4.19 -11.63
CA VAL A 29 3.82 4.13 -13.09
C VAL A 29 3.16 2.82 -13.50
N LEU A 30 3.62 1.67 -12.99
CA LEU A 30 3.01 0.37 -13.29
C LEU A 30 1.56 0.27 -12.81
N ILE A 31 1.24 0.85 -11.65
CA ILE A 31 -0.11 0.86 -11.08
C ILE A 31 -1.02 1.73 -11.95
N ASP A 32 -0.54 2.89 -12.38
CA ASP A 32 -1.30 3.82 -13.21
C ASP A 32 -1.54 3.25 -14.61
N THR A 33 -0.51 2.66 -15.22
CA THR A 33 -0.66 1.94 -16.50
C THR A 33 -1.67 0.80 -16.38
N ARG A 34 -1.64 0.02 -15.29
CA ARG A 34 -2.60 -1.08 -15.08
C ARG A 34 -4.03 -0.56 -14.90
N LYS A 35 -4.23 0.53 -14.17
CA LYS A 35 -5.55 1.17 -13.99
C LYS A 35 -6.11 1.72 -15.30
N ARG A 36 -5.26 2.29 -16.14
CA ARG A 36 -5.63 2.90 -17.43
C ARG A 36 -5.73 1.89 -18.57
N ARG A 37 -5.32 0.64 -18.37
CA ARG A 37 -5.35 -0.41 -19.40
C ARG A 37 -6.75 -0.66 -19.96
N TYR A 38 -7.77 -0.60 -19.10
CA TYR A 38 -9.17 -0.82 -19.48
C TYR A 38 -10.01 0.38 -19.10
N GLN A 39 -11.02 0.68 -19.93
CA GLN A 39 -11.97 1.75 -19.65
C GLN A 39 -12.83 1.35 -18.45
N THR A 40 -12.64 2.04 -17.33
CA THR A 40 -13.41 1.84 -16.10
C THR A 40 -13.86 3.21 -15.56
N LYS A 41 -15.03 3.26 -14.92
CA LYS A 41 -15.48 4.48 -14.27
C LYS A 41 -14.48 4.86 -13.17
N PRO A 42 -13.93 6.10 -13.16
CA PRO A 42 -12.97 6.49 -12.16
C PRO A 42 -13.62 6.45 -10.78
N VAL A 43 -12.94 5.84 -9.82
CA VAL A 43 -13.36 5.89 -8.41
C VAL A 43 -13.19 7.32 -7.90
N ASN A 44 -14.24 7.88 -7.28
CA ASN A 44 -14.21 9.16 -6.58
C ASN A 44 -12.98 9.24 -5.65
N ASP A 45 -12.25 10.36 -5.70
CA ASP A 45 -11.03 10.58 -4.92
C ASP A 45 -11.28 10.47 -3.42
N MET A 46 -12.44 10.93 -2.93
CA MET A 46 -12.79 10.76 -1.52
C MET A 46 -12.89 9.27 -1.14
N ARG A 47 -13.55 8.46 -1.98
CA ARG A 47 -13.66 7.01 -1.76
C ARG A 47 -12.30 6.32 -1.83
N ARG A 48 -11.40 6.80 -2.70
CA ARG A 48 -10.02 6.31 -2.78
C ARG A 48 -9.25 6.62 -1.50
N HIS A 49 -9.39 7.85 -0.97
CA HIS A 49 -8.75 8.27 0.26
C HIS A 49 -9.23 7.47 1.47
N THR A 50 -10.55 7.35 1.66
CA THR A 50 -11.13 6.62 2.80
C THR A 50 -10.74 5.14 2.79
N ASN A 51 -10.71 4.50 1.62
CA ASN A 51 -10.26 3.11 1.49
C ASN A 51 -8.77 2.93 1.83
N LYS A 52 -7.91 3.88 1.42
CA LYS A 52 -6.48 3.85 1.78
C LYS A 52 -6.28 4.03 3.28
N MET A 53 -6.95 5.00 3.88
CA MET A 53 -6.87 5.26 5.32
C MET A 53 -7.37 4.08 6.14
N TYR A 54 -8.45 3.43 5.71
CA TYR A 54 -8.94 2.19 6.30
C TYR A 54 -7.85 1.10 6.29
N ALA A 55 -7.22 0.86 5.13
CA ALA A 55 -6.19 -0.17 5.00
C ALA A 55 -4.95 0.12 5.88
N LEU A 56 -4.54 1.38 5.98
CA LEU A 56 -3.42 1.80 6.85
C LEU A 56 -3.74 1.56 8.32
N ARG A 57 -4.90 2.02 8.79
CA ARG A 57 -5.33 1.81 10.18
C ARG A 57 -5.46 0.33 10.53
N LEU A 58 -5.99 -0.48 9.62
CA LEU A 58 -6.08 -1.92 9.83
C LEU A 58 -4.70 -2.56 9.96
N LYS A 59 -3.75 -2.15 9.11
CA LYS A 59 -2.38 -2.64 9.18
C LYS A 59 -1.72 -2.24 10.51
N GLU A 60 -1.81 -0.98 10.90
CA GLU A 60 -1.28 -0.49 12.18
C GLU A 60 -1.85 -1.28 13.37
N PHE A 61 -3.16 -1.53 13.36
CA PHE A 61 -3.81 -2.34 14.39
C PHE A 61 -3.26 -3.78 14.43
N ILE A 62 -3.13 -4.42 13.28
CA ILE A 62 -2.59 -5.79 13.19
C ILE A 62 -1.15 -5.81 13.68
N ASP A 63 -0.31 -4.86 13.25
CA ASP A 63 1.09 -4.77 13.64
C ASP A 63 1.23 -4.57 15.16
N LEU A 64 0.35 -3.78 15.79
CA LEU A 64 0.29 -3.62 17.24
C LEU A 64 -0.09 -4.93 17.95
N LYS A 65 -1.17 -5.58 17.51
CA LYS A 65 -1.63 -6.83 18.15
C LYS A 65 -0.68 -7.99 17.96
N MET A 66 0.00 -8.07 16.83
CA MET A 66 1.08 -9.03 16.62
C MET A 66 2.27 -8.77 17.55
N LYS A 67 2.63 -7.51 17.80
CA LYS A 67 3.67 -7.17 18.80
C LYS A 67 3.27 -7.56 20.22
N GLU A 68 1.97 -7.49 20.54
CA GLU A 68 1.41 -7.97 21.82
C GLU A 68 1.36 -9.51 21.91
N GLY A 69 1.73 -10.25 20.86
CA GLY A 69 1.78 -11.72 20.84
C GLY A 69 0.53 -12.41 20.30
N TRP A 70 -0.42 -11.67 19.72
CA TRP A 70 -1.62 -12.24 19.14
C TRP A 70 -1.34 -12.82 17.75
N SER A 71 -1.96 -13.97 17.43
CA SER A 71 -1.93 -14.54 16.07
C SER A 71 -2.48 -13.54 15.05
N PHE A 72 -1.90 -13.52 13.85
CA PHE A 72 -2.30 -12.66 12.74
C PHE A 72 -3.80 -12.77 12.44
N GLU A 73 -4.34 -13.99 12.42
CA GLU A 73 -5.75 -14.24 12.09
C GLU A 73 -6.69 -13.61 13.13
N LYS A 74 -6.36 -13.75 14.42
CA LYS A 74 -7.11 -13.15 15.53
C LYS A 74 -7.04 -11.62 15.47
N SER A 75 -5.84 -11.08 15.23
CA SER A 75 -5.59 -9.64 15.08
C SER A 75 -6.34 -9.04 13.88
N TYR A 76 -6.40 -9.76 12.76
CA TYR A 76 -7.13 -9.36 11.57
C TYR A 76 -8.65 -9.33 11.80
N GLN A 77 -9.21 -10.39 12.37
CA GLN A 77 -10.64 -10.46 12.68
C GLN A 77 -11.07 -9.36 13.66
N MET A 78 -10.25 -9.12 14.69
CA MET A 78 -10.45 -8.02 15.65
C MET A 78 -10.41 -6.66 14.97
N GLY A 79 -9.37 -6.38 14.16
CA GLY A 79 -9.23 -5.10 13.46
C GLY A 79 -10.36 -4.82 12.47
N ARG A 80 -10.86 -5.86 11.80
CA ARG A 80 -12.03 -5.78 10.92
C ARG A 80 -13.28 -5.34 11.68
N ARG A 81 -13.57 -5.97 12.82
CA ARG A 81 -14.72 -5.63 13.69
C ARG A 81 -14.58 -4.23 14.28
N TYR A 82 -13.43 -3.91 14.85
CA TYR A 82 -13.17 -2.63 15.53
C TYR A 82 -13.29 -1.41 14.60
N ILE A 83 -12.77 -1.51 13.37
CA ILE A 83 -12.88 -0.41 12.40
C ILE A 83 -14.29 -0.32 11.81
N GLN A 84 -15.01 -1.44 11.72
CA GLN A 84 -16.42 -1.43 11.32
C GLN A 84 -17.28 -0.70 12.37
N GLU A 85 -17.03 -0.91 13.66
CA GLU A 85 -17.72 -0.21 14.76
C GLU A 85 -17.40 1.30 14.83
N LEU A 86 -16.15 1.70 14.56
CA LEU A 86 -15.76 3.12 14.48
C LEU A 86 -16.37 3.88 13.29
N LYS A 87 -16.78 3.19 12.22
CA LYS A 87 -17.48 3.81 11.08
C LYS A 87 -18.93 4.20 11.40
N TYR A 88 -19.52 3.63 12.46
CA TYR A 88 -20.93 3.83 12.81
C TYR A 88 -21.16 4.46 14.19
N LYS A 89 -20.10 4.73 14.97
CA LYS A 89 -20.19 5.60 16.17
C LYS A 89 -19.96 7.06 15.76
N GLY A 90 -21.00 7.70 15.22
CA GLY A 90 -21.02 9.14 14.97
C GLY A 90 -21.43 9.53 13.55
N GLN A 91 -22.67 9.21 13.18
CA GLN A 91 -23.52 10.07 12.36
C GLN A 91 -24.85 10.23 13.08
#